data_AF-A0A5U3G6P2-F1
#
_entry.id   AF-A0A5U3G6P2-F1
#
_cell.length_a   1.000
_cell.length_b   1.000
_cell.length_c   1.000
_cell.angle_alpha   90.00
_cell.angle_beta   90.00
_cell.angle_gamma   90.00
#
_symmetry.space_group_name_H-M   'P 1'
#
loop_
_entity.id
_entity.type
_entity.pdbx_description
1 polymer ?
#
loop_
_entity_poly.entity_id
_entity_poly.type
_entity_poly.pdbx_seq_one_letter_code
_entity_poly.pdbx_strand_id
1 'polypeptide(L)'
;MTDIEIEKEIQAKGKSAPRLTPDHIESVIVSEHYFTAGDGYAGAAAVNAQEGELIVPPEPLDLLTICVLILRNGFTVTGESACVSPKNFDAEIGRKAARQKAIDKIWTLEGYLLKEKLAQ
;
A
#
# COMPACT_ATOMS: atom_id res chain seq x y z
N MET A 1 -13.32 -7.26 -11.69
CA MET A 1 -12.84 -8.64 -11.52
C MET A 1 -11.68 -8.58 -10.53
N THR A 2 -11.74 -9.32 -9.44
CA THR A 2 -10.73 -9.37 -8.37
C THR A 2 -9.60 -10.32 -8.75
N ASP A 3 -8.44 -10.21 -8.10
CA ASP A 3 -7.31 -11.12 -8.33
C ASP A 3 -7.70 -12.59 -8.03
N ILE A 4 -8.61 -12.81 -7.08
CA ILE A 4 -9.17 -14.13 -6.75
C ILE A 4 -9.98 -14.69 -7.92
N GLU A 5 -10.79 -13.87 -8.58
CA GLU A 5 -11.57 -14.28 -9.76
C GLU A 5 -10.66 -14.61 -10.94
N ILE A 6 -9.60 -13.82 -11.15
CA ILE A 6 -8.58 -14.07 -12.18
C ILE A 6 -7.87 -15.42 -11.94
N GLU A 7 -7.41 -15.68 -10.70
CA GLU A 7 -6.73 -16.95 -10.37
C GLU A 7 -7.65 -18.16 -10.57
N LYS A 8 -8.94 -18.06 -10.20
CA LYS A 8 -9.92 -19.12 -10.47
C LYS A 8 -10.05 -19.41 -11.96
N GLU A 9 -10.08 -18.38 -12.81
CA GLU A 9 -10.16 -18.56 -14.27
C GLU A 9 -8.89 -19.21 -14.85
N ILE A 10 -7.71 -18.82 -14.36
CA ILE A 10 -6.42 -19.41 -14.75
C ILE A 10 -6.41 -20.92 -14.45
N GLN A 11 -6.87 -21.31 -13.25
CA GLN A 11 -6.99 -22.70 -12.82
C GLN A 11 -8.01 -23.46 -13.67
N ALA A 12 -9.18 -22.89 -13.91
CA ALA A 12 -10.22 -23.49 -14.77
C ALA A 12 -9.71 -23.75 -16.21
N LYS A 13 -8.78 -22.92 -16.69
CA LYS A 13 -8.11 -23.09 -18.00
C LYS A 13 -6.91 -24.06 -17.97
N GLY A 14 -6.66 -24.74 -16.85
CA GLY A 14 -5.60 -25.76 -16.72
C GLY A 14 -4.18 -25.19 -16.80
N LYS A 15 -3.97 -23.91 -16.48
CA LYS A 15 -2.63 -23.28 -16.54
C LYS A 15 -1.85 -23.60 -15.26
N SER A 16 -0.86 -24.49 -15.38
CA SER A 16 -0.11 -25.08 -14.25
C SER A 16 1.33 -24.55 -14.07
N ALA A 17 1.78 -23.61 -14.91
CA ALA A 17 3.11 -23.01 -14.76
C ALA A 17 3.24 -22.28 -13.40
N PRO A 18 4.44 -22.24 -12.79
CA PRO A 18 4.67 -21.48 -11.57
C PRO A 18 4.26 -20.02 -11.73
N ARG A 19 3.50 -19.50 -10.76
CA ARG A 19 2.99 -18.12 -10.75
C ARG A 19 2.71 -17.68 -9.32
N LEU A 20 2.53 -16.39 -9.15
CA LEU A 20 2.07 -15.81 -7.90
C LEU A 20 0.54 -15.94 -7.77
N THR A 21 0.05 -15.97 -6.54
CA THR A 21 -1.37 -16.01 -6.21
C THR A 21 -1.72 -14.84 -5.27
N PRO A 22 -3.00 -14.44 -5.19
CA PRO A 22 -3.42 -13.43 -4.21
C PRO A 22 -3.01 -13.80 -2.79
N ASP A 23 -3.17 -15.07 -2.39
CA ASP A 23 -2.78 -15.57 -1.08
C ASP A 23 -1.27 -15.42 -0.83
N HIS A 24 -0.43 -15.66 -1.85
CA HIS A 24 1.01 -15.46 -1.74
C HIS A 24 1.35 -13.99 -1.48
N ILE A 25 0.75 -13.08 -2.25
CA ILE A 25 0.96 -11.63 -2.12
C ILE A 25 0.54 -11.12 -0.74
N GLU A 26 -0.60 -11.58 -0.23
CA GLU A 26 -1.03 -11.25 1.12
C GLU A 26 -0.09 -11.86 2.18
N SER A 27 0.39 -13.09 1.96
CA SER A 27 1.25 -13.80 2.93
C SER A 27 2.64 -13.17 3.12
N VAL A 28 3.12 -12.34 2.18
CA VAL A 28 4.41 -11.65 2.33
C VAL A 28 4.31 -10.37 3.16
N ILE A 29 3.11 -9.87 3.44
CA ILE A 29 2.87 -8.67 4.25
C ILE A 29 2.83 -9.06 5.72
N VAL A 30 3.57 -8.33 6.56
CA VAL A 30 3.66 -8.58 8.01
C VAL A 30 2.93 -7.50 8.81
N SER A 31 2.91 -6.27 8.33
CA SER A 31 2.14 -5.19 8.96
C SER A 31 1.73 -4.11 7.96
N GLU A 32 0.70 -3.36 8.34
CA GLU A 32 0.15 -2.26 7.57
C GLU A 32 0.03 -1.01 8.46
N HIS A 33 0.43 0.13 7.92
CA HIS A 33 0.38 1.42 8.61
C HIS A 33 -0.25 2.45 7.69
N TYR A 34 -1.14 3.27 8.25
CA TYR A 34 -1.91 4.26 7.51
C TYR A 34 -1.84 5.61 8.20
N PHE A 35 -1.59 6.65 7.42
CA PHE A 35 -1.54 8.03 7.88
C PHE A 35 -1.79 8.98 6.70
N THR A 36 -2.17 10.21 6.96
CA THR A 36 -2.19 11.26 5.94
C THR A 36 -0.82 11.94 5.83
N ALA A 37 -0.54 12.61 4.71
CA ALA A 37 0.64 13.47 4.65
C ALA A 37 0.60 14.58 5.72
N GLY A 38 -0.59 14.97 6.17
CA GLY A 38 -0.80 15.90 7.29
C GLY A 38 -0.31 15.32 8.62
N ASP A 39 -0.63 14.05 8.91
CA ASP A 39 -0.10 13.32 10.07
C ASP A 39 1.44 13.26 10.02
N GLY A 40 1.99 12.96 8.84
CA GLY A 40 3.45 12.92 8.62
C GLY A 40 4.11 14.29 8.83
N TYR A 41 3.49 15.36 8.34
CA TYR A 41 3.92 16.73 8.58
C TYR A 41 3.90 17.07 10.07
N ALA A 42 2.80 16.75 10.76
CA ALA A 42 2.65 17.03 12.18
C ALA A 42 3.69 16.28 13.02
N GLY A 43 3.91 15.00 12.74
CA GLY A 43 4.94 14.19 13.42
C GLY A 43 6.35 14.73 13.22
N ALA A 44 6.68 15.20 12.00
CA ALA A 44 7.99 15.78 11.72
C ALA A 44 8.18 17.15 12.42
N ALA A 45 7.16 17.99 12.42
CA ALA A 45 7.21 19.30 13.08
C ALA A 45 7.31 19.17 14.61
N ALA A 46 6.61 18.20 15.20
CA ALA A 46 6.56 17.99 16.65
C ALA A 46 7.94 17.72 17.29
N VAL A 47 8.92 17.21 16.53
CA VAL A 47 10.28 16.94 17.03
C VAL A 47 10.99 18.22 17.49
N ASN A 48 10.66 19.37 16.89
CA ASN A 48 11.33 20.65 17.17
C ASN A 48 10.38 21.68 17.79
N ALA A 49 9.12 21.31 18.01
CA ALA A 49 8.11 22.22 18.51
C ALA A 49 8.34 22.54 20.00
N GLN A 50 8.09 23.79 20.38
CA GLN A 50 8.07 24.17 21.79
C GLN A 50 6.80 23.66 22.46
N GLU A 51 6.86 23.42 23.77
CA GLU A 51 5.68 23.02 24.53
C GLU A 51 4.58 24.09 24.39
N GLY A 52 3.39 23.66 23.93
CA GLY A 52 2.26 24.55 23.66
C GLY A 52 2.23 25.18 22.26
N GLU A 53 3.20 24.88 21.39
CA GLU A 53 3.17 25.32 20.00
C GLU A 53 2.09 24.59 19.19
N LEU A 54 1.30 25.34 18.42
CA LEU A 54 0.25 24.78 17.57
C LEU A 54 0.84 24.37 16.22
N ILE A 55 0.75 23.08 15.90
CA ILE A 55 1.14 22.54 14.59
C ILE A 55 -0.11 22.36 13.74
N VAL A 56 -0.18 23.09 12.62
CA VAL A 56 -1.30 23.02 11.67
C VAL A 56 -0.76 22.59 10.31
N PRO A 57 -1.02 21.34 9.88
CA PRO A 57 -0.69 20.92 8.53
C PRO A 57 -1.46 21.75 7.49
N PRO A 58 -0.88 22.02 6.31
CA PRO A 58 -1.63 22.53 5.17
C PRO A 58 -2.77 21.57 4.78
N GLU A 59 -3.99 22.09 4.63
CA GLU A 59 -5.21 21.30 4.34
C GLU A 59 -5.05 20.27 3.20
N PRO A 60 -4.34 20.55 2.08
CA PRO A 60 -4.15 19.53 1.03
C PRO A 60 -3.41 18.27 1.50
N LEU A 61 -2.59 18.35 2.55
CA LEU A 61 -1.87 17.19 3.07
C LEU A 61 -2.79 16.22 3.83
N ASP A 62 -3.91 16.71 4.37
CA ASP A 62 -4.91 15.86 5.04
C ASP A 62 -5.71 15.02 4.05
N LEU A 63 -5.67 15.37 2.75
CA LEU A 63 -6.35 14.65 1.68
C LEU A 63 -5.52 13.53 1.05
N LEU A 64 -4.24 13.41 1.42
CA LEU A 64 -3.31 12.43 0.88
C LEU A 64 -3.12 11.29 1.87
N THR A 65 -3.83 10.17 1.66
CA THR A 65 -3.65 8.95 2.44
C THR A 65 -2.44 8.15 1.95
N ILE A 66 -1.60 7.73 2.87
CA ILE A 66 -0.44 6.87 2.62
C ILE A 66 -0.68 5.53 3.32
N CYS A 67 -0.43 4.45 2.60
CA CYS A 67 -0.32 3.09 3.12
C CYS A 67 1.15 2.69 3.09
N VAL A 68 1.66 2.14 4.18
CA VAL A 68 2.99 1.54 4.28
C VAL A 68 2.84 0.09 4.71
N LEU A 69 3.29 -0.81 3.86
CA LEU A 69 3.31 -2.25 4.10
C LEU A 69 4.75 -2.68 4.42
N ILE A 70 4.93 -3.40 5.52
CA ILE A 70 6.22 -4.05 5.85
C ILE A 70 6.14 -5.49 5.37
N LEU A 71 7.08 -5.89 4.51
CA LEU A 71 7.18 -7.25 3.99
C LEU A 71 8.01 -8.16 4.89
N ARG A 72 7.87 -9.47 4.73
CA ARG A 72 8.56 -10.50 5.51
C ARG A 72 10.09 -10.40 5.47
N ASN A 73 10.65 -9.84 4.40
CA ASN A 73 12.09 -9.61 4.26
C ASN A 73 12.56 -8.26 4.86
N GLY A 74 11.66 -7.50 5.50
CA GLY A 74 11.94 -6.18 6.07
C GLY A 74 11.86 -5.02 5.08
N PHE A 75 11.59 -5.28 3.79
CA PHE A 75 11.39 -4.22 2.80
C PHE A 75 10.04 -3.53 3.02
N THR A 76 9.99 -2.22 2.79
CA THR A 76 8.75 -1.44 2.90
C THR A 76 8.21 -1.07 1.52
N VAL A 77 6.92 -1.29 1.30
CA VAL A 77 6.23 -0.88 0.08
C VAL A 77 5.16 0.14 0.45
N THR A 78 5.12 1.26 -0.28
CA THR A 78 4.12 2.31 -0.05
C THR A 78 3.05 2.31 -1.12
N GLY A 79 1.89 2.88 -0.81
CA GLY A 79 0.87 3.24 -1.79
C GLY A 79 0.14 4.50 -1.35
N GLU A 80 -0.32 5.29 -2.32
CA GLU A 80 -0.79 6.66 -2.05
C GLU A 80 -2.16 6.92 -2.69
N SER A 81 -3.10 7.48 -1.93
CA SER A 81 -4.41 7.90 -2.41
C SER A 81 -4.60 9.39 -2.15
N ALA A 82 -4.56 10.20 -3.21
CA ALA A 82 -4.78 11.63 -3.15
C ALA A 82 -6.25 11.95 -3.48
N CYS A 83 -7.01 12.47 -2.51
CA CYS A 83 -8.37 12.94 -2.74
C CYS A 83 -8.34 14.36 -3.34
N VAL A 84 -9.10 14.57 -4.42
CA VAL A 84 -9.12 15.85 -5.16
C VAL A 84 -9.92 16.93 -4.44
N SER A 85 -10.89 16.56 -3.60
CA SER A 85 -11.77 17.49 -2.90
C SER A 85 -11.98 17.09 -1.44
N PRO A 86 -11.80 18.00 -0.46
CA PRO A 86 -12.12 17.73 0.94
C PRO A 86 -13.53 17.20 1.16
N LYS A 87 -14.51 17.69 0.36
CA LYS A 87 -15.91 17.26 0.46
C LYS A 87 -16.13 15.78 0.13
N ASN A 88 -15.23 15.20 -0.65
CA ASN A 88 -15.28 13.80 -1.07
C ASN A 88 -14.24 12.95 -0.31
N PHE A 89 -13.55 13.52 0.67
CA PHE A 89 -12.59 12.77 1.45
C PHE A 89 -13.30 11.74 2.33
N ASP A 90 -12.88 10.49 2.18
CA ASP A 90 -13.29 9.36 2.98
C ASP A 90 -12.05 8.56 3.34
N ALA A 91 -11.73 8.50 4.63
CA ALA A 91 -10.51 7.87 5.12
C ALA A 91 -10.48 6.36 4.84
N GLU A 92 -11.63 5.67 4.89
CA GLU A 92 -11.68 4.24 4.63
C GLU A 92 -11.46 3.93 3.14
N ILE A 93 -12.10 4.70 2.26
CA ILE A 93 -11.90 4.59 0.81
C ILE A 93 -10.45 4.93 0.46
N GLY A 94 -9.90 6.00 1.05
CA GLY A 94 -8.50 6.41 0.89
C GLY A 94 -7.53 5.29 1.26
N ARG A 95 -7.73 4.65 2.43
CA ARG A 95 -6.90 3.52 2.90
C ARG A 95 -6.99 2.32 1.96
N LYS A 96 -8.19 1.93 1.53
CA LYS A 96 -8.39 0.82 0.58
C LYS A 96 -7.66 1.06 -0.73
N ALA A 97 -7.80 2.26 -1.31
CA ALA A 97 -7.14 2.62 -2.56
C ALA A 97 -5.62 2.71 -2.42
N ALA A 98 -5.12 3.29 -1.32
CA ALA A 98 -3.68 3.36 -1.04
C ALA A 98 -3.08 1.96 -0.85
N ARG A 99 -3.76 1.08 -0.11
CA ARG A 99 -3.36 -0.32 0.09
C ARG A 99 -3.29 -1.06 -1.25
N GLN A 100 -4.31 -0.96 -2.09
CA GLN A 100 -4.32 -1.65 -3.39
C GLN A 100 -3.11 -1.23 -4.25
N LYS A 101 -2.78 0.06 -4.30
CA LYS A 101 -1.59 0.53 -5.03
C LYS A 101 -0.27 0.00 -4.45
N ALA A 102 -0.21 -0.25 -3.14
CA ALA A 102 0.94 -0.91 -2.53
C ALA A 102 1.00 -2.40 -2.91
N ILE A 103 -0.15 -3.10 -2.89
CA ILE A 103 -0.28 -4.50 -3.35
C ILE A 103 0.17 -4.67 -4.80
N ASP A 104 -0.22 -3.76 -5.70
CA ASP A 104 0.18 -3.80 -7.12
C ASP A 104 1.71 -3.73 -7.29
N LYS A 105 2.39 -2.96 -6.42
CA LYS A 105 3.86 -2.91 -6.39
C LYS A 105 4.44 -4.25 -5.89
N ILE A 106 3.84 -4.89 -4.88
CA ILE A 106 4.28 -6.21 -4.39
C ILE A 106 4.15 -7.28 -5.49
N TRP A 107 3.06 -7.29 -6.26
CA TRP A 107 2.91 -8.18 -7.43
C TRP A 107 4.09 -8.06 -8.39
N THR A 108 4.54 -6.84 -8.67
CA THR A 108 5.68 -6.58 -9.55
C THR A 108 6.99 -7.11 -8.95
N LEU A 109 7.22 -6.86 -7.65
CA LEU A 109 8.44 -7.27 -6.94
C LEU A 109 8.55 -8.80 -6.81
N GLU A 110 7.48 -9.44 -6.33
CA GLU A 110 7.42 -10.90 -6.21
C GLU A 110 7.49 -11.56 -7.60
N GLY A 111 7.00 -10.89 -8.65
CA GLY A 111 7.03 -11.39 -10.01
C GLY A 111 8.44 -11.44 -10.56
N TYR A 112 9.20 -10.37 -10.32
CA TYR A 112 10.62 -10.33 -10.60
C TYR A 112 11.38 -11.42 -9.83
N LEU A 113 11.15 -11.55 -8.52
CA LEU A 113 11.81 -12.58 -7.70
C LEU A 113 11.50 -14.01 -8.14
N LEU A 114 10.24 -14.28 -8.53
CA LEU A 114 9.87 -15.57 -9.08
C LEU A 114 10.60 -15.84 -10.40
N LYS A 115 10.66 -14.85 -11.29
CA LYS A 115 11.36 -15.01 -12.57
C LYS A 115 12.85 -15.24 -12.40
N GLU A 116 13.47 -14.53 -11.45
CA GLU A 116 14.88 -14.70 -11.09
C GLU A 116 15.14 -16.15 -10.61
N LYS A 117 14.30 -16.66 -9.70
CA LYS A 117 14.40 -18.05 -9.21
C LYS A 117 14.23 -19.10 -10.32
N LEU A 118 13.41 -18.82 -11.33
CA LEU A 118 13.18 -19.72 -12.47
C LEU A 118 14.29 -19.64 -13.55
N ALA A 119 15.14 -18.61 -13.49
CA ALA A 119 16.27 -18.45 -14.40
C ALA A 119 17.56 -19.09 -13.88
N GLN A 120 17.59 -19.45 -12.59
CA GLN A 120 18.65 -20.22 -11.93
C GLN A 120 18.51 -21.71 -12.23
#